data_AF-A0A7S1R432-F1
#
_entry.id   AF-A0A7S1R432-F1
#
_cell.length_a   1.000
_cell.length_b   1.000
_cell.length_c   1.000
_cell.angle_alpha   90.00
_cell.angle_beta   90.00
_cell.angle_gamma   90.00
#
_symmetry.space_group_name_H-M   'P 1'
#
loop_
_entity.id
_entity.type
_entity.pdbx_description
1 polymer ?
#
loop_
_entity_poly.entity_id
_entity_poly.type
_entity_poly.pdbx_seq_one_letter_code
_entity_poly.pdbx_strand_id
1 'polypeptide(L)'
;LESLQESSSENCEGFPESIYGAGMCFVVQSASTSERPVHGLSVLVALALVGNIVMQLFAIWSVQVYITAPAVLKTGRLYAEFQSATYVDGEFSQDAFDEWDWDKRESLCELPFSQPLFSLMILVIWTMALVIEVKETVLFAVWWVQLPHSEDADVTLETVDESGSILVSGASTRTRAAIFGLVIAPKMCIALLLWWLGARGGGGPPPPPPAGSRGG
;
A
#
# COMPACT_ATOMS: atom_id res chain seq x y z
N LEU A 1 33.22 9.20 3.36
CA LEU A 1 31.76 9.02 3.31
C LEU A 1 31.22 9.68 2.05
N GLU A 2 31.47 10.96 1.79
CA GLU A 2 31.11 11.60 0.50
C GLU A 2 31.76 10.93 -0.72
N SER A 3 33.06 10.59 -0.69
CA SER A 3 33.71 9.87 -1.81
C SER A 3 33.18 8.44 -2.03
N LEU A 4 32.61 7.81 -0.99
CA LEU A 4 31.91 6.52 -1.13
C LEU A 4 30.47 6.72 -1.64
N GLN A 5 29.87 7.87 -1.35
CA GLN A 5 28.52 8.22 -1.78
C GLN A 5 28.51 8.62 -3.27
N GLU A 6 29.56 9.30 -3.75
CA GLU A 6 29.73 9.68 -5.16
C GLU A 6 30.00 8.43 -6.03
N SER A 7 30.93 7.57 -5.61
CA SER A 7 31.20 6.29 -6.28
C SER A 7 30.02 5.31 -6.24
N SER A 8 29.17 5.37 -5.20
CA SER A 8 27.98 4.51 -5.13
C SER A 8 26.81 5.03 -5.97
N SER A 9 26.84 6.30 -6.40
CA SER A 9 25.77 6.88 -7.22
C SER A 9 25.91 6.54 -8.70
N GLU A 10 27.14 6.36 -9.21
CA GLU A 10 27.39 6.01 -10.62
C GLU A 10 27.14 4.51 -10.92
N ASN A 11 27.33 3.64 -9.93
CA ASN A 11 27.31 2.18 -10.13
C ASN A 11 25.91 1.54 -10.25
N CYS A 12 24.83 2.31 -10.17
CA CYS A 12 23.45 1.79 -10.14
C CYS A 12 22.52 2.43 -11.19
N GLU A 13 23.07 2.91 -12.32
CA GLU A 13 22.29 3.27 -13.51
C GLU A 13 21.54 2.03 -14.05
N GLY A 14 20.25 1.95 -13.77
CA GLY A 14 19.38 0.84 -14.18
C GLY A 14 18.46 0.33 -13.08
N PHE A 15 18.75 0.67 -11.82
CA PHE A 15 17.79 0.44 -10.74
C PHE A 15 16.72 1.54 -10.73
N PRO A 16 15.45 1.20 -10.44
CA PRO A 16 14.42 2.22 -10.28
C PRO A 16 14.81 3.19 -9.14
N GLU A 17 14.58 4.50 -9.32
CA GLU A 17 14.83 5.58 -8.34
C GLU A 17 13.92 5.51 -7.10
N SER A 18 13.62 4.30 -6.63
CA SER A 18 12.83 4.04 -5.44
C SER A 18 13.74 3.67 -4.27
N ILE A 19 13.24 3.84 -3.05
CA ILE A 19 13.90 3.38 -1.81
C ILE A 19 14.24 1.89 -1.90
N TYR A 20 13.41 1.11 -2.59
CA TYR A 20 13.66 -0.30 -2.83
C TYR A 20 14.85 -0.50 -3.78
N GLY A 21 14.95 0.28 -4.86
CA GLY A 21 16.10 0.23 -5.79
C GLY A 21 17.41 0.50 -5.08
N ALA A 22 17.42 1.53 -4.23
CA ALA A 22 18.57 1.83 -3.36
C ALA A 22 18.88 0.68 -2.40
N GLY A 23 17.87 0.08 -1.77
CA GLY A 23 18.03 -1.08 -0.88
C GLY A 23 18.62 -2.31 -1.60
N MET A 24 18.27 -2.55 -2.86
CA MET A 24 18.83 -3.65 -3.64
C MET A 24 20.26 -3.38 -4.09
N CYS A 25 20.52 -2.19 -4.64
CA CYS A 25 21.86 -1.74 -5.01
C CYS A 25 22.80 -1.97 -3.82
N PHE A 26 22.31 -1.64 -2.62
CA PHE A 26 22.99 -1.92 -1.38
C PHE A 26 23.15 -3.42 -1.06
N VAL A 27 22.09 -4.24 -1.15
CA VAL A 27 22.20 -5.70 -0.91
C VAL A 27 23.19 -6.35 -1.87
N VAL A 28 23.18 -5.94 -3.12
CA VAL A 28 24.10 -6.40 -4.17
C VAL A 28 25.54 -6.00 -3.85
N GLN A 29 25.78 -4.73 -3.50
CA GLN A 29 27.10 -4.27 -3.05
C GLN A 29 27.58 -4.98 -1.79
N SER A 30 26.67 -5.24 -0.85
CA SER A 30 26.97 -5.97 0.39
C SER A 30 27.34 -7.42 0.09
N ALA A 31 26.71 -8.05 -0.91
CA ALA A 31 27.04 -9.41 -1.33
C ALA A 31 28.37 -9.47 -2.10
N SER A 32 28.69 -8.45 -2.89
CA SER A 32 29.95 -8.40 -3.66
C SER A 32 31.18 -8.11 -2.78
N THR A 33 31.01 -7.44 -1.64
CA THR A 33 32.12 -7.06 -0.74
C THR A 33 32.45 -8.13 0.31
N SER A 34 32.15 -9.41 0.02
CA SER A 34 32.21 -10.56 0.95
C SER A 34 33.57 -10.74 1.65
N GLU A 35 34.66 -10.17 1.13
CA GLU A 35 36.00 -10.28 1.72
C GLU A 35 36.27 -9.34 2.92
N ARG A 36 35.36 -8.43 3.27
CA ARG A 36 35.53 -7.54 4.44
C ARG A 36 34.31 -7.58 5.37
N PRO A 37 34.49 -7.45 6.70
CA PRO A 37 33.41 -7.51 7.68
C PRO A 37 32.54 -6.24 7.64
N VAL A 38 31.69 -6.10 6.61
CA VAL A 38 30.69 -5.01 6.46
C VAL A 38 29.34 -5.32 7.14
N HIS A 39 29.35 -6.21 8.14
CA HIS A 39 28.12 -6.72 8.77
C HIS A 39 27.23 -5.59 9.35
N GLY A 40 27.81 -4.49 9.84
CA GLY A 40 27.05 -3.39 10.41
C GLY A 40 26.15 -2.67 9.39
N LEU A 41 26.61 -2.49 8.15
CA LEU A 41 25.88 -1.73 7.15
C LEU A 41 24.73 -2.54 6.54
N SER A 42 24.95 -3.85 6.33
CA SER A 42 23.89 -4.79 5.93
C SER A 42 22.77 -4.88 6.95
N VAL A 43 23.12 -4.95 8.24
CA VAL A 43 22.15 -4.91 9.33
C VAL A 43 21.39 -3.58 9.33
N LEU A 44 22.06 -2.45 9.11
CA LEU A 44 21.40 -1.13 9.06
C LEU A 44 20.37 -1.05 7.93
N VAL A 45 20.70 -1.52 6.72
CA VAL A 45 19.76 -1.50 5.58
C VAL A 45 18.61 -2.47 5.79
N ALA A 46 18.87 -3.67 6.32
CA ALA A 46 17.80 -4.58 6.70
C ALA A 46 16.86 -3.95 7.75
N LEU A 47 17.40 -3.28 8.77
CA LEU A 47 16.61 -2.54 9.76
C LEU A 47 15.81 -1.40 9.13
N ALA A 48 16.38 -0.66 8.17
CA ALA A 48 15.68 0.40 7.46
C ALA A 48 14.51 -0.15 6.63
N LEU A 49 14.69 -1.29 5.94
CA LEU A 49 13.63 -1.97 5.20
C LEU A 49 12.50 -2.45 6.13
N VAL A 50 12.86 -3.06 7.26
CA VAL A 50 11.88 -3.48 8.28
C VAL A 50 11.14 -2.26 8.85
N GLY A 51 11.86 -1.18 9.16
CA GLY A 51 11.27 0.07 9.65
C GLY A 51 10.28 0.68 8.65
N ASN A 52 10.60 0.64 7.36
CA ASN A 52 9.72 1.09 6.29
C ASN A 52 8.42 0.25 6.23
N ILE A 53 8.53 -1.09 6.33
CA ILE A 53 7.36 -1.98 6.38
C ILE A 53 6.48 -1.67 7.61
N VAL A 54 7.10 -1.53 8.79
CA VAL A 54 6.38 -1.19 10.03
C VAL A 54 5.66 0.15 9.89
N MET A 55 6.34 1.16 9.34
CA MET A 55 5.75 2.49 9.10
C MET A 55 4.55 2.41 8.15
N GLN A 56 4.64 1.63 7.07
CA GLN A 56 3.53 1.44 6.13
C GLN A 56 2.35 0.72 6.79
N LEU A 57 2.59 -0.34 7.56
CA LEU A 57 1.53 -1.03 8.31
C LEU A 57 0.87 -0.13 9.34
N PHE A 58 1.66 0.69 10.04
CA PHE A 58 1.17 1.66 11.01
C PHE A 58 0.32 2.75 10.34
N ALA A 59 0.70 3.23 9.16
CA ALA A 59 -0.09 4.18 8.39
C ALA A 59 -1.45 3.59 7.99
N ILE A 60 -1.47 2.35 7.48
CA ILE A 60 -2.70 1.65 7.11
C ILE A 60 -3.62 1.48 8.33
N TRP A 61 -3.05 1.02 9.44
CA TRP A 61 -3.78 0.86 10.70
C TRP A 61 -4.34 2.20 11.19
N SER A 62 -3.56 3.27 11.10
CA SER A 62 -3.98 4.61 11.51
C SER A 62 -5.14 5.13 10.65
N VAL A 63 -5.08 4.95 9.33
CA VAL A 63 -6.20 5.32 8.43
C VAL A 63 -7.46 4.55 8.79
N GLN A 64 -7.35 3.24 9.02
CA GLN A 64 -8.48 2.39 9.44
C GLN A 64 -9.13 2.88 10.74
N VAL A 65 -8.33 3.07 11.78
CA VAL A 65 -8.82 3.38 13.13
C VAL A 65 -9.25 4.83 13.27
N TYR A 66 -8.47 5.78 12.76
CA TYR A 66 -8.70 7.20 13.01
C TYR A 66 -9.53 7.90 11.92
N ILE A 67 -9.57 7.37 10.69
CA ILE A 67 -10.30 8.01 9.59
C ILE A 67 -11.55 7.19 9.24
N THR A 68 -11.37 5.93 8.84
CA THR A 68 -12.47 5.13 8.28
C THR A 68 -13.51 4.77 9.34
N ALA A 69 -13.09 4.25 10.50
CA ALA A 69 -14.02 3.84 11.54
C ALA A 69 -14.93 4.97 12.08
N PRO A 70 -14.41 6.15 12.49
CA PRO A 70 -15.27 7.23 12.96
C PRO A 70 -16.14 7.82 11.85
N ALA A 71 -15.64 7.90 10.61
CA ALA A 71 -16.44 8.36 9.48
C ALA A 71 -17.65 7.44 9.23
N VAL A 72 -17.43 6.11 9.22
CA VAL A 72 -18.49 5.12 9.04
C VAL A 72 -19.51 5.18 10.18
N LEU A 73 -19.05 5.31 11.44
CA LEU A 73 -19.95 5.44 12.59
C LEU A 73 -20.78 6.72 12.54
N LYS A 74 -20.17 7.86 12.18
CA LYS A 74 -20.87 9.15 12.05
C LYS A 74 -21.94 9.06 10.96
N THR A 75 -21.59 8.56 9.79
CA THR A 75 -22.51 8.37 8.67
C THR A 75 -23.63 7.39 9.01
N GLY A 76 -23.30 6.26 9.65
CA GLY A 76 -24.28 5.27 10.07
C GLY A 76 -25.28 5.80 11.09
N ARG A 77 -24.83 6.62 12.05
CA ARG A 77 -25.73 7.30 13.01
C ARG A 77 -26.64 8.31 12.33
N LEU A 78 -26.08 9.15 11.44
CA LEU A 78 -26.86 10.14 10.70
C LEU A 78 -27.92 9.46 9.83
N TYR A 79 -27.58 8.33 9.19
CA TYR A 79 -28.52 7.57 8.38
C TYR A 79 -29.58 6.83 9.21
N ALA A 80 -29.21 6.26 10.36
CA ALA A 80 -30.17 5.64 11.27
C ALA A 80 -31.16 6.67 11.84
N GLU A 81 -30.67 7.86 12.17
CA GLU A 81 -31.51 8.98 12.61
C GLU A 81 -32.46 9.42 11.49
N PHE A 82 -31.95 9.61 10.27
CA PHE A 82 -32.74 9.90 9.07
C PHE A 82 -33.85 8.86 8.87
N GLN A 83 -33.52 7.56 8.92
CA GLN A 83 -34.52 6.50 8.76
C GLN A 83 -35.58 6.56 9.86
N SER A 84 -35.18 6.73 11.12
CA SER A 84 -36.14 6.80 12.23
C SER A 84 -37.05 8.03 12.20
N ALA A 85 -36.58 9.15 11.64
CA ALA A 85 -37.33 10.39 11.58
C ALA A 85 -38.24 10.49 10.34
N THR A 86 -37.85 9.87 9.22
CA THR A 86 -38.53 10.06 7.93
C THR A 86 -39.38 8.88 7.48
N TYR A 87 -39.20 7.69 8.06
CA TYR A 87 -40.02 6.52 7.74
C TYR A 87 -41.15 6.38 8.76
N VAL A 88 -42.39 6.58 8.30
CA VAL A 88 -43.62 6.39 9.09
C VAL A 88 -44.26 5.09 8.63
N ASP A 89 -44.49 4.16 9.57
CA ASP A 89 -45.05 2.83 9.26
C ASP A 89 -44.26 2.02 8.21
N GLY A 90 -42.96 2.29 8.10
CA GLY A 90 -42.06 1.62 7.15
C GLY A 90 -42.04 2.23 5.74
N GLU A 91 -42.83 3.28 5.48
CA GLU A 91 -42.80 4.03 4.23
C GLU A 91 -42.15 5.41 4.42
N PHE A 92 -41.44 5.88 3.41
CA PHE A 92 -40.82 7.20 3.44
C PHE A 92 -41.88 8.31 3.35
N SER A 93 -41.91 9.21 4.33
CA SER A 93 -42.78 10.39 4.37
C SER A 93 -42.00 11.66 4.02
N GLN A 94 -42.39 12.29 2.91
CA GLN A 94 -41.80 13.55 2.45
C GLN A 94 -42.04 14.68 3.46
N ASP A 95 -43.23 14.75 4.07
CA ASP A 95 -43.57 15.78 5.05
C ASP A 95 -42.68 15.66 6.30
N ALA A 96 -42.43 14.43 6.77
CA ALA A 96 -41.53 14.17 7.90
C ALA A 96 -40.07 14.52 7.58
N PHE A 97 -39.64 14.34 6.32
CA PHE A 97 -38.34 14.80 5.85
C PHE A 97 -38.25 16.33 5.78
N ASP A 98 -39.31 17.00 5.36
CA ASP A 98 -39.34 18.45 5.27
C ASP A 98 -39.38 19.14 6.64
N GLU A 99 -39.97 18.48 7.64
CA GLU A 99 -39.93 18.87 9.05
C GLU A 99 -38.60 18.54 9.76
N TRP A 100 -37.81 17.59 9.21
CA TRP A 100 -36.53 17.22 9.80
C TRP A 100 -35.54 18.38 9.77
N ASP A 101 -34.63 18.43 10.74
CA ASP A 101 -33.71 19.56 10.90
C ASP A 101 -32.88 19.82 9.63
N TRP A 102 -32.84 21.08 9.19
CA TRP A 102 -32.20 21.47 7.92
C TRP A 102 -30.70 21.16 7.92
N ASP A 103 -30.01 21.42 9.04
CA ASP A 103 -28.57 21.21 9.16
C ASP A 103 -28.20 19.72 9.01
N LYS A 104 -29.08 18.82 9.45
CA LYS A 104 -28.91 17.36 9.30
C LYS A 104 -29.17 16.90 7.88
N ARG A 105 -30.14 17.50 7.18
CA ARG A 105 -30.39 17.26 5.76
C ARG A 105 -29.19 17.66 4.92
N GLU A 106 -28.62 18.84 5.16
CA GLU A 106 -27.41 19.31 4.49
C GLU A 106 -26.24 18.35 4.75
N SER A 107 -26.00 17.99 6.01
CA SER A 107 -24.96 17.01 6.38
C SER A 107 -25.13 15.64 5.70
N LEU A 108 -26.38 15.21 5.45
CA LEU A 108 -26.67 13.96 4.74
C LEU A 108 -26.35 14.09 3.24
N CYS A 109 -26.68 15.24 2.64
CA CYS A 109 -26.38 15.55 1.23
C CYS A 109 -24.87 15.68 0.96
N GLU A 110 -24.09 16.16 1.95
CA GLU A 110 -22.64 16.29 1.87
C GLU A 110 -21.89 14.94 1.94
N LEU A 111 -22.57 13.85 2.27
CA LEU A 111 -21.91 12.55 2.30
C LEU A 111 -21.37 12.22 0.90
N PRO A 112 -20.06 11.90 0.74
CA PRO A 112 -19.46 11.67 -0.57
C PRO A 112 -20.07 10.50 -1.35
N PHE A 113 -20.89 9.67 -0.70
CA PHE A 113 -21.67 8.62 -1.34
C PHE A 113 -22.97 9.11 -2.01
N SER A 114 -23.43 10.34 -1.73
CA SER A 114 -24.60 10.95 -2.39
C SER A 114 -24.35 11.20 -3.88
N GLN A 115 -23.09 11.39 -4.26
CA GLN A 115 -22.64 11.54 -5.65
C GLN A 115 -21.84 10.32 -6.09
N PRO A 116 -22.49 9.26 -6.62
CA PRO A 116 -21.82 8.02 -7.00
C PRO A 116 -20.71 8.24 -8.04
N LEU A 117 -20.87 9.25 -8.90
CA LEU A 117 -19.86 9.59 -9.90
C LEU A 117 -18.57 10.13 -9.25
N PHE A 118 -18.68 10.98 -8.23
CA PHE A 118 -17.52 11.52 -7.52
C PHE A 118 -16.76 10.42 -6.77
N SER A 119 -17.49 9.57 -6.04
CA SER A 119 -16.91 8.41 -5.35
C SER A 119 -16.23 7.44 -6.33
N LEU A 120 -16.87 7.16 -7.48
CA LEU A 120 -16.29 6.33 -8.53
C LEU A 120 -14.99 6.93 -9.09
N MET A 121 -14.93 8.24 -9.33
CA MET A 121 -13.72 8.91 -9.81
C MET A 121 -12.56 8.78 -8.82
N ILE A 122 -12.81 8.96 -7.51
CA ILE A 122 -11.80 8.75 -6.48
C ILE A 122 -11.31 7.30 -6.48
N LEU A 123 -12.23 6.33 -6.55
CA LEU A 123 -11.88 4.91 -6.60
C LEU A 123 -11.05 4.56 -7.85
N VAL A 124 -11.35 5.17 -9.00
CA VAL A 124 -10.58 4.99 -10.23
C VAL A 124 -9.17 5.57 -10.09
N ILE A 125 -9.03 6.79 -9.59
CA ILE A 125 -7.72 7.42 -9.34
C ILE A 125 -6.89 6.57 -8.38
N TRP A 126 -7.51 6.12 -7.28
CA TRP A 126 -6.90 5.23 -6.30
C TRP A 126 -6.45 3.90 -6.92
N THR A 127 -7.32 3.29 -7.74
CA THR A 127 -7.01 2.04 -8.42
C THR A 127 -5.85 2.20 -9.40
N MET A 128 -5.82 3.30 -10.17
CA MET A 128 -4.72 3.58 -11.09
C MET A 128 -3.39 3.76 -10.35
N ALA A 129 -3.37 4.46 -9.22
CA ALA A 129 -2.18 4.60 -8.39
C ALA A 129 -1.66 3.24 -7.91
N LEU A 130 -2.55 2.36 -7.44
CA LEU A 130 -2.17 1.00 -7.04
C LEU A 130 -1.73 0.13 -8.21
N VAL A 131 -2.31 0.29 -9.40
CA VAL A 131 -1.91 -0.44 -10.61
C VAL A 131 -0.49 -0.05 -11.04
N ILE A 132 -0.12 1.24 -10.95
CA ILE A 132 1.25 1.69 -11.23
C ILE A 132 2.24 1.00 -10.29
N GLU A 133 1.96 1.02 -8.99
CA GLU A 133 2.80 0.36 -7.97
C GLU A 133 2.93 -1.15 -8.19
N VAL A 134 1.82 -1.82 -8.52
CA VAL A 134 1.81 -3.26 -8.83
C VAL A 134 2.60 -3.52 -10.10
N LYS A 135 2.41 -2.73 -11.16
CA LYS A 135 3.14 -2.88 -12.43
C LYS A 135 4.65 -2.78 -12.21
N GLU A 136 5.12 -1.77 -11.49
CA GLU A 136 6.53 -1.61 -11.17
C GLU A 136 7.05 -2.82 -10.38
N THR A 137 6.29 -3.27 -9.37
CA THR A 137 6.66 -4.42 -8.54
C THR A 137 6.71 -5.73 -9.34
N VAL A 138 5.79 -5.90 -10.30
CA VAL A 138 5.76 -7.08 -11.19
C VAL A 138 6.89 -7.05 -12.20
N LEU A 139 7.14 -5.91 -12.87
CA LEU A 139 8.27 -5.77 -13.80
C LEU A 139 9.58 -6.08 -13.08
N PHE A 140 9.70 -5.57 -11.87
CA PHE A 140 10.84 -5.83 -11.02
C PHE A 140 10.96 -7.32 -10.61
N ALA A 141 9.86 -7.96 -10.23
CA ALA A 141 9.84 -9.39 -9.92
C ALA A 141 10.21 -10.24 -11.15
N VAL A 142 9.72 -9.89 -12.34
CA VAL A 142 10.02 -10.57 -13.61
C VAL A 142 11.51 -10.45 -13.92
N TRP A 143 12.10 -9.26 -13.76
CA TRP A 143 13.53 -9.06 -13.94
C TRP A 143 14.36 -10.00 -13.05
N TRP A 144 14.02 -10.10 -11.76
CA TRP A 144 14.70 -11.03 -10.82
C TRP A 144 14.52 -12.51 -11.14
N VAL A 145 13.38 -12.90 -11.70
CA VAL A 145 13.14 -14.29 -12.13
C VAL A 145 13.99 -14.62 -13.36
N GLN A 146 14.15 -13.67 -14.27
CA GLN A 146 14.91 -13.83 -15.52
C GLN A 146 16.42 -13.88 -15.32
N LEU A 147 16.95 -13.40 -14.18
CA LEU A 147 18.37 -13.54 -13.87
C LEU A 147 18.79 -15.03 -13.90
N PRO A 148 19.90 -15.39 -14.56
CA PRO A 148 20.43 -16.74 -14.55
C PRO A 148 20.95 -17.14 -13.16
N HIS A 149 20.87 -18.43 -12.86
CA HIS A 149 21.30 -18.99 -11.57
C HIS A 149 22.83 -19.02 -11.50
N SER A 150 23.39 -18.58 -10.37
CA SER A 150 24.83 -18.63 -10.09
C SER A 150 25.06 -19.63 -8.96
N GLU A 151 25.88 -20.66 -9.20
CA GLU A 151 26.23 -21.68 -8.21
C GLU A 151 27.40 -21.22 -7.32
N ASP A 152 28.33 -20.44 -7.89
CA ASP A 152 29.61 -20.12 -7.26
C ASP A 152 29.59 -18.84 -6.39
N ALA A 153 28.63 -17.94 -6.64
CA ALA A 153 28.54 -16.65 -5.94
C ALA A 153 27.10 -16.28 -5.60
N ASP A 154 26.93 -15.57 -4.48
CA ASP A 154 25.60 -15.09 -4.07
C ASP A 154 25.03 -14.06 -5.06
N VAL A 155 25.89 -13.24 -5.65
CA VAL A 155 25.57 -12.32 -6.75
C VAL A 155 26.80 -12.20 -7.67
N THR A 156 26.59 -12.39 -8.97
CA THR A 156 27.62 -12.19 -9.99
C THR A 156 27.40 -10.84 -10.66
N LEU A 157 28.41 -9.97 -10.58
CA LEU A 157 28.42 -8.65 -11.19
C LEU A 157 29.30 -8.68 -12.45
N GLU A 158 28.74 -8.28 -13.58
CA GLU A 158 29.51 -8.06 -14.81
C GLU A 158 29.57 -6.55 -15.07
N THR A 159 30.78 -6.03 -15.24
CA THR A 159 30.99 -4.66 -15.71
C THR A 159 30.79 -4.66 -17.22
N VAL A 160 29.71 -4.03 -17.70
CA VAL A 160 29.29 -4.15 -19.10
C VAL A 160 30.05 -3.18 -20.02
N ASP A 161 30.54 -2.05 -19.51
CA ASP A 161 31.17 -1.01 -20.33
C ASP A 161 32.32 -0.26 -19.64
N GLU A 162 33.15 0.45 -20.44
CA GLU A 162 34.18 1.40 -19.97
C GLU A 162 33.60 2.55 -19.13
N SER A 163 32.27 2.74 -19.14
CA SER A 163 31.54 3.70 -18.31
C SER A 163 31.41 3.27 -16.84
N GLY A 164 31.80 2.03 -16.50
CA GLY A 164 31.72 1.53 -15.12
C GLY A 164 30.32 1.07 -14.69
N SER A 165 29.39 0.89 -15.63
CA SER A 165 28.06 0.36 -15.33
C SER A 165 28.15 -1.09 -14.82
N ILE A 166 27.58 -1.33 -13.63
CA ILE A 166 27.54 -2.66 -13.01
C ILE A 166 26.22 -3.32 -13.38
N LEU A 167 26.26 -4.36 -14.20
CA LEU A 167 25.10 -5.19 -14.49
C LEU A 167 25.09 -6.43 -13.58
N VAL A 168 23.97 -6.68 -12.92
CA VAL A 168 23.78 -7.93 -12.19
C VAL A 168 23.55 -9.04 -13.20
N SER A 169 24.56 -9.89 -13.41
CA SER A 169 24.51 -10.97 -14.38
C SER A 169 23.89 -12.24 -13.80
N GLY A 170 24.05 -12.51 -12.50
CA GLY A 170 23.48 -13.71 -11.87
C GLY A 170 23.21 -13.55 -10.37
N ALA A 171 22.31 -14.37 -9.83
CA ALA A 171 21.99 -14.37 -8.40
C ALA A 171 21.66 -15.77 -7.86
N SER A 172 22.10 -16.05 -6.63
CA SER A 172 21.81 -17.31 -5.93
C SER A 172 20.35 -17.41 -5.50
N THR A 173 19.87 -18.64 -5.29
CA THR A 173 18.49 -18.91 -4.87
C THR A 173 18.17 -18.28 -3.51
N ARG A 174 19.17 -18.19 -2.62
CA ARG A 174 19.00 -17.57 -1.29
C ARG A 174 18.75 -16.08 -1.40
N THR A 175 19.55 -15.37 -2.20
CA THR A 175 19.39 -13.94 -2.45
C THR A 175 18.04 -13.65 -3.10
N ARG A 176 17.63 -14.46 -4.09
CA ARG A 176 16.29 -14.35 -4.70
C ARG A 176 15.19 -14.52 -3.66
N ALA A 177 15.24 -15.60 -2.87
CA ALA A 177 14.24 -15.86 -1.84
C ALA A 177 14.16 -14.71 -0.82
N ALA A 178 15.30 -14.13 -0.43
CA ALA A 178 15.35 -12.98 0.47
C ALA A 178 14.69 -11.75 -0.15
N ILE A 179 14.99 -11.40 -1.40
CA ILE A 179 14.39 -10.24 -2.08
C ILE A 179 12.88 -10.44 -2.28
N PHE A 180 12.47 -11.63 -2.69
CA PHE A 180 11.05 -11.97 -2.81
C PHE A 180 10.33 -11.88 -1.47
N GLY A 181 10.89 -12.45 -0.41
CA GLY A 181 10.27 -12.50 0.91
C GLY A 181 10.27 -11.15 1.66
N LEU A 182 11.35 -10.36 1.54
CA LEU A 182 11.54 -9.13 2.31
C LEU A 182 11.13 -7.86 1.58
N VAL A 183 11.08 -7.87 0.25
CA VAL A 183 10.80 -6.67 -0.55
C VAL A 183 9.53 -6.82 -1.38
N ILE A 184 9.49 -7.83 -2.27
CA ILE A 184 8.41 -7.94 -3.25
C ILE A 184 7.09 -8.38 -2.59
N ALA A 185 7.13 -9.45 -1.80
CA ALA A 185 5.95 -9.97 -1.11
C ALA A 185 5.26 -8.94 -0.21
N PRO A 186 5.95 -8.25 0.73
CA PRO A 186 5.29 -7.26 1.57
C PRO A 186 4.72 -6.09 0.76
N LYS A 187 5.42 -5.61 -0.28
CA LYS A 187 4.91 -4.54 -1.15
C LYS A 187 3.62 -4.96 -1.87
N MET A 188 3.59 -6.17 -2.42
CA MET A 188 2.40 -6.73 -3.07
C MET A 188 1.25 -6.94 -2.08
N CYS A 189 1.53 -7.49 -0.89
CA CYS A 189 0.54 -7.68 0.15
C CYS A 189 -0.10 -6.34 0.56
N ILE A 190 0.70 -5.30 0.76
CA ILE A 190 0.21 -3.97 1.12
C ILE A 190 -0.65 -3.38 0.00
N ALA A 191 -0.21 -3.45 -1.25
CA ALA A 191 -0.98 -2.95 -2.39
C ALA A 191 -2.33 -3.67 -2.52
N LEU A 192 -2.35 -4.99 -2.35
CA LEU A 192 -3.57 -5.80 -2.37
C LEU A 192 -4.50 -5.50 -1.18
N LEU A 193 -3.95 -5.30 0.02
CA LEU A 193 -4.72 -4.91 1.20
C LEU A 193 -5.33 -3.53 1.03
N LEU A 194 -4.57 -2.54 0.53
CA LEU A 194 -5.07 -1.19 0.24
C LEU A 194 -6.14 -1.19 -0.84
N TRP A 195 -5.94 -1.99 -1.90
CA TRP A 195 -6.95 -2.17 -2.93
C TRP A 195 -8.23 -2.78 -2.36
N TRP A 196 -8.08 -3.86 -1.58
CA TRP A 196 -9.20 -4.54 -0.93
C TRP A 196 -9.95 -3.63 0.05
N LEU A 197 -9.23 -2.84 0.85
CA LEU A 197 -9.83 -1.87 1.76
C LEU A 197 -10.61 -0.79 1.02
N GLY A 198 -10.07 -0.26 -0.08
CA GLY A 198 -10.76 0.70 -0.94
C GLY A 198 -12.02 0.10 -1.56
N ALA A 199 -11.93 -1.12 -2.09
CA ALA A 199 -13.06 -1.83 -2.70
C ALA A 199 -14.12 -2.26 -1.67
N ARG A 200 -13.72 -2.61 -0.45
CA ARG A 200 -14.58 -3.08 0.64
C ARG A 200 -15.26 -1.95 1.41
N GLY A 201 -14.92 -0.69 1.17
CA GLY A 201 -15.46 0.49 1.86
C GLY A 201 -16.99 0.63 1.96
N GLY A 202 -17.78 -0.27 1.39
CA GLY A 202 -19.25 -0.33 1.54
C GLY A 202 -19.83 -1.63 2.11
N GLY A 203 -19.01 -2.62 2.53
CA GLY A 203 -19.47 -3.97 2.85
C GLY A 203 -19.42 -4.39 4.32
N GLY A 204 -19.52 -3.45 5.26
CA GLY A 204 -19.71 -3.80 6.67
C GLY A 204 -21.02 -4.57 6.85
N PRO A 205 -21.11 -5.55 7.78
CA PRO A 205 -22.39 -6.13 8.11
C PRO A 205 -23.34 -4.99 8.51
N PRO A 206 -24.59 -4.99 8.01
CA PRO A 206 -25.54 -3.95 8.36
C PRO A 206 -25.66 -3.89 9.89
N PRO A 207 -25.81 -2.69 10.48
CA PRO A 207 -26.04 -2.58 11.90
C PRO A 207 -27.24 -3.46 12.29
N PRO A 208 -27.19 -4.16 13.44
CA PRO A 208 -28.31 -4.95 13.90
C PRO A 208 -29.55 -4.05 14.03
N PRO A 209 -30.74 -4.55 13.66
CA PRO A 209 -31.97 -3.77 13.78
C PRO A 209 -32.17 -3.31 15.24
N PRO A 210 -32.74 -2.11 15.46
CA PRO A 210 -32.99 -1.60 16.80
C PRO A 210 -33.88 -2.59 17.58
N ALA A 211 -33.50 -2.87 18.83
CA ALA A 211 -34.07 -3.93 19.68
C ALA A 211 -35.56 -3.75 20.07
N GLY A 212 -36.26 -2.76 19.52
CA GLY A 212 -37.65 -2.41 19.86
C GLY A 212 -38.71 -2.79 18.82
N SER A 213 -38.35 -3.33 17.66
CA SER A 213 -39.30 -3.60 16.56
C SER A 213 -40.08 -4.93 16.68
N ARG A 214 -39.96 -5.68 17.78
CA ARG A 214 -40.74 -6.91 17.97
C ARG A 214 -42.16 -6.60 18.46
N GLY A 215 -43.05 -6.41 17.48
CA GLY A 215 -44.46 -6.80 17.52
C GLY A 215 -45.30 -6.30 18.68
N GLY A 216 -46.02 -5.20 18.44
CA GLY A 216 -47.33 -4.92 19.03
C GLY A 216 -48.37 -4.98 17.92
#